data_AF-A0A1J4K480-F1
#
_entry.id   AF-A0A1J4K480-F1
#
_cell.length_a   1.000
_cell.length_b   1.000
_cell.length_c   1.000
_cell.angle_alpha   90.00
_cell.angle_beta   90.00
_cell.angle_gamma   90.00
#
_symmetry.space_group_name_H-M   'P 1'
#
loop_
_entity.id
_entity.type
_entity.pdbx_description
1 polymer ?
#
loop_
_entity_poly.entity_id
_entity_poly.type
_entity_poly.pdbx_seq_one_letter_code
_entity_poly.pdbx_strand_id
1 'polypeptide(L)'
;MKSDRLDLIDICNSKPILNKNGCLSFYKINLTIDYCWPDALIEVKNPCIIKSANRIKIVCKNFVVYSNTCLENIEIEGSLICKKVDIKIKNCVIHSGDKSVGGNVVITESNANMSDTEVYGGDAPGIFIESFSSAILKRCRIHDINHTLVATSFTNLIQIRDCHFWNSPHNGLHTYKSTSLSIINSKFHNTTFPGISACDTLVEIENTEVYKIEQNGISLDKVEDNSIIKNCYLHDITATAISVNRFSKITMEYNTFKDLGGNAFHIADRSAVRIGHNKIENCSFPAVALLMFCNGDIYDNKINKCSLSGICIRRADHAVLKNNSIDDVQDCGISISDTKYIEVIDNWISNCKTAGIEVYNDSTCSVSHNHFQITGKFAFMAYSGGTIHAANNVISDAMCLARLKWKGKGTFRNNKVSGCVTLMEGPTTEDYIFYNNSKFQNITNVQGLEYENLSVEERFIDTHKGLCLRCQKNQRDCFIHPCAHKLYCTECANIIYNSNTTCPLCRFTIDKVVQVYKCENEKCLVCDENNPDSIVLPCGHIAFCSDCLFTWFSTNNSCPYCRTENSFFKKIVEI
;
A
#
# COMPACT_ATOMS: atom_id res chain seq x y z
N MET A 1 -16.39 27.10 48.63
CA MET A 1 -16.28 25.68 48.22
C MET A 1 -17.51 25.33 47.40
N LYS A 2 -17.53 25.65 46.10
CA LYS A 2 -18.54 25.10 45.19
C LYS A 2 -17.96 23.76 44.74
N SER A 3 -18.72 22.67 44.84
CA SER A 3 -18.17 21.34 44.59
C SER A 3 -17.72 21.22 43.12
N ASP A 4 -16.48 20.79 42.91
CA ASP A 4 -15.92 20.54 41.58
C ASP A 4 -16.59 19.34 40.88
N ARG A 5 -17.44 18.61 41.61
CA ARG A 5 -18.32 17.54 41.11
C ARG A 5 -19.79 17.90 41.28
N LEU A 6 -20.57 17.71 40.22
CA LEU A 6 -22.01 17.96 40.18
C LEU A 6 -22.72 16.75 39.58
N ASP A 7 -23.74 16.21 40.25
CA ASP A 7 -24.65 15.24 39.62
C ASP A 7 -25.72 16.01 38.83
N LEU A 8 -25.87 15.69 37.54
CA LEU A 8 -26.80 16.44 36.67
C LEU A 8 -28.26 16.35 37.16
N ILE A 9 -28.63 15.25 37.83
CA ILE A 9 -29.99 15.05 38.36
C ILE A 9 -30.29 16.01 39.52
N ASP A 10 -29.28 16.35 40.32
CA ASP A 10 -29.41 17.20 41.51
C ASP A 10 -29.48 18.69 41.15
N ILE A 11 -28.94 19.07 39.99
CA ILE A 11 -28.82 20.47 39.56
C ILE A 11 -29.80 20.86 38.45
N CYS A 12 -30.50 19.89 37.85
CA CYS A 12 -31.50 20.11 36.81
C CYS A 12 -32.90 19.62 37.25
N ASN A 13 -33.94 20.21 36.67
CA ASN A 13 -35.31 19.72 36.85
C ASN A 13 -35.47 18.33 36.22
N SER A 14 -35.36 17.29 37.04
CA SER A 14 -35.47 15.89 36.64
C SER A 14 -36.83 15.31 37.02
N LYS A 15 -37.37 14.41 36.18
CA LYS A 15 -38.60 13.65 36.47
C LYS A 15 -38.37 12.16 36.29
N PRO A 16 -38.68 11.30 37.28
CA PRO A 16 -38.56 9.86 37.12
C PRO A 16 -39.63 9.31 36.15
N ILE A 17 -39.24 8.34 35.34
CA ILE A 17 -40.10 7.54 34.48
C ILE A 17 -40.06 6.10 35.01
N LEU A 18 -41.22 5.56 35.36
CA LEU A 18 -41.36 4.21 35.90
C LEU A 18 -41.73 3.22 34.78
N ASN A 19 -41.25 1.99 34.88
CA ASN A 19 -41.66 0.90 34.00
C ASN A 19 -43.06 0.36 34.36
N LYS A 20 -43.56 -0.64 33.60
CA LYS A 20 -44.89 -1.24 33.82
C LYS A 20 -45.10 -1.83 35.23
N ASN A 21 -44.01 -2.14 35.95
CA ASN A 21 -44.04 -2.71 37.30
C ASN A 21 -43.84 -1.66 38.40
N GLY A 22 -43.80 -0.37 38.06
CA GLY A 22 -43.59 0.73 39.02
C GLY A 22 -42.14 0.93 39.46
N CYS A 23 -41.18 0.18 38.92
CA CYS A 23 -39.74 0.41 39.20
C CYS A 23 -39.19 1.53 38.32
N LEU A 24 -38.22 2.29 38.83
CA LEU A 24 -37.55 3.35 38.09
C LEU A 24 -36.90 2.80 36.82
N SER A 25 -37.26 3.37 35.68
CA SER A 25 -36.69 3.04 34.38
C SER A 25 -35.63 4.06 33.98
N PHE A 26 -35.98 5.36 33.96
CA PHE A 26 -35.09 6.45 33.56
C PHE A 26 -35.48 7.76 34.26
N TYR A 27 -34.55 8.72 34.36
CA TYR A 27 -34.87 10.13 34.59
C TYR A 27 -35.03 10.86 33.26
N LYS A 28 -35.97 11.80 33.19
CA LYS A 28 -36.09 12.74 32.08
C LYS A 28 -35.63 14.11 32.52
N ILE A 29 -34.67 14.66 31.77
CA ILE A 29 -34.11 16.00 31.99
C ILE A 29 -34.36 16.79 30.70
N ASN A 30 -35.17 17.85 30.79
CA ASN A 30 -35.35 18.80 29.69
C ASN A 30 -34.57 20.07 30.03
N LEU A 31 -33.50 20.33 29.30
CA LEU A 31 -32.70 21.53 29.48
C LEU A 31 -33.38 22.72 28.79
N THR A 32 -33.46 23.87 29.48
CA THR A 32 -34.20 25.05 29.01
C THR A 32 -33.37 26.32 28.92
N ILE A 33 -32.17 26.33 29.49
CA ILE A 33 -31.20 27.45 29.49
C ILE A 33 -29.79 26.88 29.35
N ASP A 34 -28.84 27.70 28.93
CA ASP A 34 -27.42 27.32 28.91
C ASP A 34 -26.84 27.20 30.31
N TYR A 35 -25.87 26.30 30.46
CA TYR A 35 -25.17 26.03 31.70
C TYR A 35 -23.67 26.24 31.52
N CYS A 36 -23.04 26.99 32.43
CA CYS A 36 -21.62 27.33 32.35
C CYS A 36 -20.88 26.98 33.65
N TRP A 37 -20.14 25.88 33.61
CA TRP A 37 -19.36 25.34 34.73
C TRP A 37 -17.99 24.83 34.25
N PRO A 38 -17.11 25.70 33.73
CA PRO A 38 -15.94 25.32 32.94
C PRO A 38 -14.96 24.39 33.65
N ASP A 39 -14.85 24.47 34.97
CA ASP A 39 -13.95 23.60 35.76
C ASP A 39 -14.65 22.34 36.30
N ALA A 40 -15.97 22.22 36.13
CA ALA A 40 -16.76 21.18 36.77
C ALA A 40 -16.65 19.83 36.06
N LEU A 41 -16.65 18.79 36.89
CA LEU A 41 -16.93 17.42 36.52
C LEU A 41 -18.43 17.15 36.73
N ILE A 42 -19.18 17.07 35.64
CA ILE A 42 -20.59 16.72 35.64
C ILE A 42 -20.71 15.20 35.54
N GLU A 43 -21.49 14.59 36.43
CA GLU A 43 -21.70 13.14 36.45
C GLU A 43 -23.16 12.78 36.18
N VAL A 44 -23.38 11.72 35.40
CA VAL A 44 -24.69 11.10 35.15
C VAL A 44 -24.67 9.67 35.68
N LYS A 45 -25.18 9.48 36.90
CA LYS A 45 -25.09 8.20 37.64
C LYS A 45 -26.32 7.31 37.53
N ASN A 46 -27.47 7.87 37.15
CA ASN A 46 -28.70 7.10 36.95
C ASN A 46 -29.17 7.15 35.50
N PRO A 47 -29.79 6.07 34.98
CA PRO A 47 -30.23 6.03 33.59
C PRO A 47 -31.11 7.23 33.26
N CYS A 48 -30.84 7.92 32.16
CA CYS A 48 -31.59 9.15 31.84
C CYS A 48 -31.72 9.47 30.35
N ILE A 49 -32.69 10.32 30.05
CA ILE A 49 -32.87 10.96 28.75
C ILE A 49 -32.70 12.46 28.98
N ILE A 50 -31.64 13.01 28.41
CA ILE A 50 -31.29 14.43 28.48
C ILE A 50 -31.54 15.02 27.10
N LYS A 51 -32.46 15.98 27.04
CA LYS A 51 -32.81 16.61 25.76
C LYS A 51 -33.05 18.10 25.88
N SER A 52 -32.91 18.80 24.77
CA SER A 52 -33.29 20.21 24.63
C SER A 52 -34.14 20.46 23.38
N ALA A 53 -35.02 21.45 23.45
CA ALA A 53 -35.76 21.93 22.28
C ALA A 53 -34.89 22.83 21.37
N ASN A 54 -33.98 23.61 21.95
CA ASN A 54 -33.25 24.69 21.26
C ASN A 54 -31.72 24.50 21.26
N ARG A 55 -31.22 23.26 21.29
CA ARG A 55 -29.78 22.95 21.42
C ARG A 55 -29.12 23.74 22.56
N ILE A 56 -29.44 23.33 23.78
CA ILE A 56 -28.84 23.96 24.97
C ILE A 56 -27.36 23.61 25.06
N LYS A 57 -26.55 24.61 25.41
CA LYS A 57 -25.11 24.48 25.65
C LYS A 57 -24.80 24.19 27.12
N ILE A 58 -23.90 23.22 27.33
CA ILE A 58 -23.29 22.92 28.62
C ILE A 58 -21.78 23.12 28.47
N VAL A 59 -21.23 24.11 29.16
CA VAL A 59 -19.78 24.32 29.29
C VAL A 59 -19.32 23.61 30.56
N CYS A 60 -18.40 22.65 30.42
CA CYS A 60 -17.83 21.92 31.54
C CYS A 60 -16.43 21.41 31.23
N LYS A 61 -15.69 21.00 32.26
CA LYS A 61 -14.41 20.33 32.03
C LYS A 61 -14.67 18.93 31.47
N ASN A 62 -15.48 18.16 32.20
CA ASN A 62 -15.80 16.78 31.89
C ASN A 62 -17.28 16.50 32.15
N PHE A 63 -17.96 15.93 31.16
CA PHE A 63 -19.30 15.36 31.25
C PHE A 63 -19.20 13.84 31.25
N VAL A 64 -19.38 13.20 32.40
CA VAL A 64 -19.10 11.76 32.58
C VAL A 64 -20.38 10.97 32.81
N VAL A 65 -20.57 9.94 31.98
CA VAL A 65 -21.76 9.09 31.97
C VAL A 65 -21.41 7.70 32.50
N TYR A 66 -22.05 7.33 33.61
CA TYR A 66 -21.87 6.05 34.32
C TYR A 66 -23.09 5.12 34.24
N SER A 67 -24.15 5.54 33.54
CA SER A 67 -25.37 4.76 33.36
C SER A 67 -26.01 5.00 31.99
N ASN A 68 -26.87 4.07 31.55
CA ASN A 68 -27.47 4.11 30.22
C ASN A 68 -28.20 5.42 29.95
N THR A 69 -27.75 6.15 28.93
CA THR A 69 -28.14 7.55 28.72
C THR A 69 -28.47 7.83 27.25
N CYS A 70 -29.47 8.67 27.03
CA CYS A 70 -29.77 9.25 25.72
C CYS A 70 -29.56 10.76 25.77
N LEU A 71 -28.64 11.27 24.95
CA LEU A 71 -28.39 12.69 24.74
C LEU A 71 -29.03 13.10 23.41
N GLU A 72 -29.92 14.09 23.43
CA GLU A 72 -30.61 14.57 22.22
C GLU A 72 -30.62 16.10 22.13
N ASN A 73 -30.09 16.62 21.01
CA ASN A 73 -30.10 18.05 20.70
C ASN A 73 -29.47 18.91 21.81
N ILE A 74 -28.22 18.59 22.18
CA ILE A 74 -27.43 19.36 23.16
C ILE A 74 -26.05 19.70 22.59
N GLU A 75 -25.46 20.79 23.08
CA GLU A 75 -24.06 21.16 22.83
C GLU A 75 -23.25 20.98 24.12
N ILE A 76 -22.12 20.27 24.03
CA ILE A 76 -21.17 20.11 25.12
C ILE A 76 -19.87 20.79 24.68
N GLU A 77 -19.50 21.86 25.38
CA GLU A 77 -18.15 22.42 25.34
C GLU A 77 -17.37 21.82 26.50
N GLY A 78 -16.50 20.85 26.19
CA GLY A 78 -15.84 19.97 27.15
C GLY A 78 -15.81 18.51 26.68
N SER A 79 -15.22 17.63 27.49
CA SER A 79 -15.12 16.21 27.15
C SER A 79 -16.35 15.40 27.60
N LEU A 80 -16.96 14.65 26.69
CA LEU A 80 -17.96 13.62 27.00
C LEU A 80 -17.27 12.27 27.22
N ILE A 81 -17.38 11.70 28.42
CA ILE A 81 -16.72 10.45 28.80
C ILE A 81 -17.77 9.40 29.17
N CYS A 82 -17.79 8.27 28.46
CA CYS A 82 -18.72 7.18 28.65
C CYS A 82 -18.00 5.98 29.26
N LYS A 83 -18.45 5.51 30.43
CA LYS A 83 -17.79 4.43 31.17
C LYS A 83 -18.78 3.34 31.57
N LYS A 84 -18.65 2.15 30.99
CA LYS A 84 -19.51 0.97 31.29
C LYS A 84 -20.99 1.23 31.00
N VAL A 85 -21.28 1.83 29.84
CA VAL A 85 -22.65 2.24 29.48
C VAL A 85 -23.03 1.89 28.05
N ASP A 86 -24.34 1.75 27.83
CA ASP A 86 -24.94 1.94 26.51
C ASP A 86 -25.40 3.39 26.38
N ILE A 87 -24.82 4.14 25.44
CA ILE A 87 -25.15 5.54 25.20
C ILE A 87 -25.70 5.78 23.79
N LYS A 88 -26.75 6.60 23.71
CA LYS A 88 -27.26 7.13 22.45
C LYS A 88 -27.01 8.63 22.41
N ILE A 89 -26.40 9.12 21.33
CA ILE A 89 -26.10 10.53 21.10
C ILE A 89 -26.73 10.91 19.78
N LYS A 90 -27.66 11.87 19.80
CA LYS A 90 -28.43 12.24 18.63
C LYS A 90 -28.48 13.75 18.46
N ASN A 91 -28.16 14.23 17.26
CA ASN A 91 -28.24 15.66 16.93
C ASN A 91 -27.46 16.56 17.92
N CYS A 92 -26.34 16.07 18.45
CA CYS A 92 -25.54 16.79 19.43
C CYS A 92 -24.31 17.45 18.79
N VAL A 93 -23.71 18.39 19.51
CA VAL A 93 -22.42 18.98 19.19
C VAL A 93 -21.49 18.79 20.39
N ILE A 94 -20.27 18.30 20.16
CA ILE A 94 -19.30 18.07 21.23
C ILE A 94 -17.95 18.61 20.78
N HIS A 95 -17.41 19.57 21.50
CA HIS A 95 -16.19 20.26 21.06
C HIS A 95 -15.35 20.78 22.21
N SER A 96 -14.12 21.16 21.89
CA SER A 96 -13.17 21.79 22.84
C SER A 96 -12.93 20.93 24.09
N GLY A 97 -12.71 19.63 23.91
CA GLY A 97 -12.46 18.68 25.01
C GLY A 97 -11.15 18.92 25.75
N ASP A 98 -11.09 18.40 26.98
CA ASP A 98 -9.90 18.42 27.82
C ASP A 98 -8.88 17.40 27.31
N LYS A 99 -7.72 17.88 26.83
CA LYS A 99 -6.64 17.02 26.34
C LYS A 99 -6.11 16.02 27.38
N SER A 100 -6.34 16.27 28.68
CA SER A 100 -5.88 15.38 29.75
C SER A 100 -6.71 14.09 29.90
N VAL A 101 -7.88 14.01 29.26
CA VAL A 101 -8.76 12.82 29.32
C VAL A 101 -8.83 12.02 28.02
N GLY A 102 -8.07 12.42 27.00
CA GLY A 102 -7.85 11.63 25.79
C GLY A 102 -8.75 11.95 24.60
N GLY A 103 -9.77 12.81 24.72
CA GLY A 103 -10.54 13.28 23.57
C GLY A 103 -11.80 14.09 23.90
N ASN A 104 -12.47 14.59 22.86
CA ASN A 104 -13.78 15.25 23.01
C ASN A 104 -14.87 14.25 23.37
N VAL A 105 -14.84 13.07 22.76
CA VAL A 105 -15.71 11.94 23.11
C VAL A 105 -14.85 10.74 23.44
N VAL A 106 -14.97 10.21 24.65
CA VAL A 106 -14.21 9.05 25.13
C VAL A 106 -15.17 7.93 25.45
N ILE A 107 -15.00 6.77 24.81
CA ILE A 107 -15.85 5.59 24.95
C ILE A 107 -14.98 4.44 25.47
N THR A 108 -15.14 4.10 26.75
CA THR A 108 -14.40 3.01 27.40
C THR A 108 -15.34 2.00 28.03
N GLU A 109 -15.08 0.71 27.77
CA GLU A 109 -15.93 -0.41 28.19
C GLU A 109 -17.42 -0.17 27.88
N SER A 110 -17.75 0.48 26.75
CA SER A 110 -19.09 1.02 26.47
C SER A 110 -19.55 0.75 25.03
N ASN A 111 -20.85 0.86 24.79
CA ASN A 111 -21.43 0.84 23.44
C ASN A 111 -22.03 2.21 23.12
N ALA A 112 -21.54 2.86 22.07
CA ALA A 112 -22.04 4.16 21.63
C ALA A 112 -22.80 4.07 20.31
N ASN A 113 -23.97 4.68 20.24
CA ASN A 113 -24.70 4.91 19.00
C ASN A 113 -24.86 6.41 18.79
N MET A 114 -24.12 6.96 17.83
CA MET A 114 -24.09 8.37 17.50
C MET A 114 -24.76 8.60 16.16
N SER A 115 -25.70 9.54 16.12
CA SER A 115 -26.41 9.91 14.90
C SER A 115 -26.54 11.42 14.76
N ASP A 116 -26.34 11.93 13.54
CA ASP A 116 -26.49 13.36 13.22
C ASP A 116 -25.66 14.27 14.14
N THR A 117 -24.50 13.78 14.60
CA THR A 117 -23.70 14.41 15.66
C THR A 117 -22.43 15.02 15.09
N GLU A 118 -22.06 16.18 15.60
CA GLU A 118 -20.88 16.94 15.18
C GLU A 118 -19.83 16.96 16.29
N VAL A 119 -18.57 16.68 15.94
CA VAL A 119 -17.43 16.70 16.87
C VAL A 119 -16.28 17.49 16.27
N TYR A 120 -15.86 18.58 16.92
CA TYR A 120 -14.79 19.44 16.40
C TYR A 120 -13.96 20.14 17.47
N GLY A 121 -12.84 20.74 17.08
CA GLY A 121 -11.93 21.47 17.97
C GLY A 121 -11.20 20.61 19.01
N GLY A 122 -10.09 21.11 19.56
CA GLY A 122 -9.31 20.45 20.61
C GLY A 122 -7.99 19.82 20.12
N ASP A 123 -7.12 19.51 21.08
CA ASP A 123 -5.73 19.06 20.88
C ASP A 123 -5.52 17.56 21.19
N ALA A 124 -6.60 16.80 21.32
CA ALA A 124 -6.63 15.36 21.53
C ALA A 124 -7.58 14.73 20.50
N PRO A 125 -7.63 13.39 20.35
CA PRO A 125 -8.56 12.76 19.43
C PRO A 125 -9.99 13.30 19.53
N GLY A 126 -10.66 13.51 18.39
CA GLY A 126 -12.07 13.94 18.39
C GLY A 126 -12.95 12.89 19.07
N ILE A 127 -12.82 11.64 18.65
CA ILE A 127 -13.45 10.49 19.30
C ILE A 127 -12.36 9.45 19.61
N PHE A 128 -12.28 9.03 20.88
CA PHE A 128 -11.40 7.97 21.34
C PHE A 128 -12.19 6.77 21.87
N ILE A 129 -11.95 5.59 21.30
CA ILE A 129 -12.72 4.36 21.59
C ILE A 129 -11.76 3.26 22.02
N GLU A 130 -11.93 2.73 23.23
CA GLU A 130 -11.00 1.75 23.78
C GLU A 130 -11.66 0.68 24.67
N SER A 131 -10.85 -0.26 25.17
CA SER A 131 -11.24 -1.22 26.21
C SER A 131 -12.46 -2.06 25.84
N PHE A 132 -12.40 -2.72 24.68
CA PHE A 132 -13.43 -3.59 24.11
C PHE A 132 -14.78 -2.88 23.88
N SER A 133 -14.74 -1.56 23.67
CA SER A 133 -15.93 -0.79 23.33
C SER A 133 -16.42 -1.04 21.90
N SER A 134 -17.66 -0.63 21.63
CA SER A 134 -18.23 -0.58 20.28
C SER A 134 -18.78 0.81 19.97
N ALA A 135 -18.70 1.24 18.71
CA ALA A 135 -19.30 2.49 18.27
C ALA A 135 -19.96 2.35 16.90
N ILE A 136 -21.15 2.94 16.78
CA ILE A 136 -21.87 3.11 15.52
C ILE A 136 -22.02 4.62 15.30
N LEU A 137 -21.44 5.13 14.21
CA LEU A 137 -21.53 6.51 13.77
C LEU A 137 -22.39 6.58 12.51
N LYS A 138 -23.45 7.39 12.53
CA LYS A 138 -24.36 7.58 11.39
C LYS A 138 -24.59 9.06 11.10
N ARG A 139 -24.27 9.52 9.89
CA ARG A 139 -24.43 10.95 9.50
C ARG A 139 -23.72 11.91 10.46
N CYS A 140 -22.59 11.47 11.00
CA CYS A 140 -21.77 12.29 11.87
C CYS A 140 -20.75 13.13 11.07
N ARG A 141 -20.40 14.29 11.60
CA ARG A 141 -19.35 15.17 11.08
C ARG A 141 -18.26 15.29 12.13
N ILE A 142 -17.03 14.88 11.82
CA ILE A 142 -15.90 14.97 12.74
C ILE A 142 -14.80 15.76 12.04
N HIS A 143 -14.44 16.93 12.56
CA HIS A 143 -13.56 17.83 11.82
C HIS A 143 -12.80 18.82 12.67
N ASP A 144 -11.80 19.49 12.07
CA ASP A 144 -11.06 20.59 12.69
C ASP A 144 -10.52 20.20 14.09
N ILE A 145 -9.97 18.99 14.20
CA ILE A 145 -9.28 18.49 15.40
C ILE A 145 -7.79 18.64 15.16
N ASN A 146 -7.06 19.23 16.11
CA ASN A 146 -5.59 19.32 16.08
C ASN A 146 -4.93 17.99 16.53
N HIS A 147 -5.48 16.88 16.07
CA HIS A 147 -5.11 15.49 16.34
C HIS A 147 -5.96 14.57 15.42
N THR A 148 -5.82 13.25 15.53
CA THR A 148 -6.62 12.25 14.82
C THR A 148 -8.12 12.45 15.06
N LEU A 149 -8.95 12.42 14.01
CA LEU A 149 -10.39 12.65 14.14
C LEU A 149 -11.09 11.53 14.93
N VAL A 150 -10.81 10.26 14.59
CA VAL A 150 -11.26 9.10 15.36
C VAL A 150 -10.08 8.14 15.59
N ALA A 151 -9.79 7.86 16.86
CA ALA A 151 -8.74 6.92 17.26
C ALA A 151 -9.35 5.75 18.05
N THR A 152 -8.93 4.53 17.74
CA THR A 152 -9.42 3.33 18.43
C THR A 152 -8.29 2.39 18.81
N SER A 153 -8.47 1.69 19.94
CA SER A 153 -7.51 0.71 20.46
C SER A 153 -8.23 -0.42 21.19
N PHE A 154 -7.99 -1.67 20.81
CA PHE A 154 -8.65 -2.84 21.43
C PHE A 154 -10.18 -2.73 21.43
N THR A 155 -10.83 -2.64 20.27
CA THR A 155 -12.30 -2.46 20.17
C THR A 155 -13.00 -3.66 19.56
N ASN A 156 -14.30 -3.82 19.83
CA ASN A 156 -15.08 -4.94 19.28
C ASN A 156 -15.66 -4.60 17.90
N LEU A 157 -16.31 -3.45 17.76
CA LEU A 157 -17.03 -3.10 16.53
C LEU A 157 -17.02 -1.60 16.30
N ILE A 158 -16.56 -1.19 15.12
CA ILE A 158 -16.66 0.18 14.63
C ILE A 158 -17.45 0.19 13.33
N GLN A 159 -18.63 0.80 13.34
CA GLN A 159 -19.45 1.00 12.14
C GLN A 159 -19.60 2.48 11.84
N ILE A 160 -19.26 2.87 10.61
CA ILE A 160 -19.32 4.25 10.14
C ILE A 160 -20.17 4.28 8.88
N ARG A 161 -21.27 5.05 8.90
CA ARG A 161 -22.17 5.15 7.75
C ARG A 161 -22.58 6.59 7.47
N ASP A 162 -22.50 7.00 6.20
CA ASP A 162 -22.92 8.32 5.75
C ASP A 162 -22.19 9.47 6.49
N CYS A 163 -20.94 9.25 6.93
CA CYS A 163 -20.21 10.19 7.79
C CYS A 163 -19.15 10.99 7.01
N HIS A 164 -18.70 12.10 7.60
CA HIS A 164 -17.74 13.00 6.98
C HIS A 164 -16.65 13.41 7.97
N PHE A 165 -15.39 13.19 7.58
CA PHE A 165 -14.18 13.39 8.37
C PHE A 165 -13.21 14.33 7.62
N TRP A 166 -12.84 15.46 8.20
CA TRP A 166 -11.88 16.36 7.54
C TRP A 166 -11.07 17.29 8.44
N ASN A 167 -10.01 17.87 7.89
CA ASN A 167 -9.13 18.84 8.56
C ASN A 167 -8.48 18.29 9.84
N SER A 168 -7.44 17.48 9.66
CA SER A 168 -6.60 17.00 10.77
C SER A 168 -5.13 16.97 10.37
N PRO A 169 -4.20 17.40 11.23
CA PRO A 169 -2.77 17.18 11.00
C PRO A 169 -2.37 15.70 11.15
N HIS A 170 -3.25 14.85 11.70
CA HIS A 170 -3.04 13.40 11.86
C HIS A 170 -4.04 12.63 11.00
N ASN A 171 -4.51 11.46 11.44
CA ASN A 171 -5.37 10.57 10.67
C ASN A 171 -6.83 11.04 10.66
N GLY A 172 -7.59 10.64 9.64
CA GLY A 172 -9.05 10.71 9.72
C GLY A 172 -9.62 9.59 10.60
N LEU A 173 -9.15 8.36 10.42
CA LEU A 173 -9.43 7.24 11.30
C LEU A 173 -8.16 6.44 11.53
N HIS A 174 -7.86 6.12 12.78
CA HIS A 174 -6.83 5.17 13.14
C HIS A 174 -7.40 4.07 14.03
N THR A 175 -7.29 2.81 13.61
CA THR A 175 -7.66 1.63 14.40
C THR A 175 -6.47 0.72 14.63
N TYR A 176 -6.32 0.26 15.87
CA TYR A 176 -5.38 -0.76 16.29
C TYR A 176 -6.08 -1.85 17.10
N LYS A 177 -5.95 -3.11 16.68
CA LYS A 177 -6.54 -4.27 17.35
C LYS A 177 -8.05 -4.16 17.54
N SER A 178 -8.76 -3.77 16.50
CA SER A 178 -10.23 -3.83 16.49
C SER A 178 -10.71 -5.11 15.84
N THR A 179 -11.73 -5.76 16.39
CA THR A 179 -12.25 -7.00 15.79
C THR A 179 -12.87 -6.74 14.41
N SER A 180 -13.61 -5.64 14.22
CA SER A 180 -14.20 -5.29 12.92
C SER A 180 -14.36 -3.79 12.71
N LEU A 181 -13.99 -3.32 11.53
CA LEU A 181 -14.22 -1.98 11.01
C LEU A 181 -15.05 -2.03 9.73
N SER A 182 -16.21 -1.38 9.72
CA SER A 182 -17.05 -1.20 8.52
C SER A 182 -17.27 0.29 8.25
N ILE A 183 -16.93 0.74 7.05
CA ILE A 183 -17.09 2.13 6.58
C ILE A 183 -17.89 2.13 5.28
N ILE A 184 -19.04 2.81 5.27
CA ILE A 184 -19.94 2.82 4.13
C ILE A 184 -20.36 4.26 3.82
N ASN A 185 -20.36 4.64 2.54
CA ASN A 185 -20.89 5.93 2.05
C ASN A 185 -20.28 7.15 2.76
N SER A 186 -18.98 7.13 3.06
CA SER A 186 -18.35 8.16 3.90
C SER A 186 -17.26 8.92 3.16
N LYS A 187 -16.81 10.05 3.74
CA LYS A 187 -15.77 10.92 3.15
C LYS A 187 -14.66 11.21 4.14
N PHE A 188 -13.41 11.10 3.69
CA PHE A 188 -12.20 11.42 4.46
C PHE A 188 -11.31 12.34 3.64
N HIS A 189 -10.99 13.54 4.13
CA HIS A 189 -10.11 14.44 3.38
C HIS A 189 -9.34 15.46 4.21
N ASN A 190 -8.36 16.10 3.58
CA ASN A 190 -7.55 17.15 4.21
C ASN A 190 -6.86 16.64 5.49
N THR A 191 -6.11 15.55 5.35
CA THR A 191 -5.29 14.99 6.43
C THR A 191 -3.82 14.85 6.03
N THR A 192 -2.90 15.10 6.97
CA THR A 192 -1.47 14.89 6.71
C THR A 192 -1.10 13.42 6.84
N PHE A 193 -1.54 12.73 7.90
CA PHE A 193 -1.36 11.27 8.04
C PHE A 193 -2.43 10.54 7.23
N PRO A 194 -2.37 9.18 7.15
CA PRO A 194 -3.33 8.47 6.34
C PRO A 194 -4.79 8.76 6.70
N GLY A 195 -5.61 8.96 5.66
CA GLY A 195 -7.04 9.24 5.83
C GLY A 195 -7.71 8.14 6.64
N ILE A 196 -7.40 6.89 6.33
CA ILE A 196 -7.81 5.70 7.08
C ILE A 196 -6.58 4.83 7.35
N SER A 197 -6.41 4.40 8.60
CA SER A 197 -5.36 3.47 9.02
C SER A 197 -5.97 2.34 9.83
N ALA A 198 -5.69 1.09 9.46
CA ALA A 198 -6.15 -0.08 10.19
C ALA A 198 -5.05 -1.11 10.40
N CYS A 199 -4.93 -1.61 11.64
CA CYS A 199 -3.94 -2.60 12.03
C CYS A 199 -4.56 -3.69 12.89
N ASP A 200 -4.33 -4.97 12.53
CA ASP A 200 -4.86 -6.14 13.25
C ASP A 200 -6.40 -6.06 13.34
N THR A 201 -7.05 -5.96 12.18
CA THR A 201 -8.50 -5.67 12.06
C THR A 201 -9.09 -6.27 10.79
N LEU A 202 -10.31 -6.82 10.86
CA LEU A 202 -11.14 -7.14 9.70
C LEU A 202 -11.76 -5.85 9.12
N VAL A 203 -11.53 -5.59 7.84
CA VAL A 203 -11.88 -4.30 7.21
C VAL A 203 -12.90 -4.47 6.08
N GLU A 204 -13.99 -3.71 6.13
CA GLU A 204 -14.92 -3.52 5.03
C GLU A 204 -15.05 -2.02 4.75
N ILE A 205 -14.64 -1.56 3.56
CA ILE A 205 -14.79 -0.17 3.14
C ILE A 205 -15.52 -0.15 1.80
N GLU A 206 -16.70 0.46 1.77
CA GLU A 206 -17.54 0.53 0.58
C GLU A 206 -17.98 1.96 0.28
N ASN A 207 -18.05 2.31 -1.00
CA ASN A 207 -18.65 3.56 -1.48
C ASN A 207 -18.08 4.81 -0.78
N THR A 208 -16.77 4.80 -0.50
CA THR A 208 -16.10 5.81 0.33
C THR A 208 -15.16 6.66 -0.51
N GLU A 209 -15.15 7.97 -0.27
CA GLU A 209 -14.30 8.93 -0.96
C GLU A 209 -13.15 9.36 -0.05
N VAL A 210 -11.90 9.22 -0.51
CA VAL A 210 -10.70 9.60 0.25
C VAL A 210 -9.82 10.52 -0.60
N TYR A 211 -9.59 11.76 -0.17
CA TYR A 211 -8.90 12.73 -1.01
C TYR A 211 -8.16 13.84 -0.28
N LYS A 212 -7.24 14.53 -0.98
CA LYS A 212 -6.38 15.58 -0.39
C LYS A 212 -5.65 15.09 0.85
N ILE A 213 -4.92 13.99 0.68
CA ILE A 213 -4.14 13.34 1.74
C ILE A 213 -2.65 13.50 1.44
N GLU A 214 -1.86 13.93 2.42
CA GLU A 214 -0.41 14.14 2.24
C GLU A 214 0.38 12.81 2.29
N GLN A 215 0.03 11.90 3.20
CA GLN A 215 0.54 10.53 3.22
C GLN A 215 -0.37 9.58 2.41
N ASN A 216 -0.46 8.31 2.82
CA ASN A 216 -1.26 7.32 2.11
C ASN A 216 -2.76 7.57 2.28
N GLY A 217 -3.60 7.25 1.30
CA GLY A 217 -5.06 7.34 1.47
C GLY A 217 -5.57 6.37 2.54
N ILE A 218 -5.30 5.08 2.33
CA ILE A 218 -5.67 3.98 3.20
C ILE A 218 -4.42 3.14 3.49
N SER A 219 -4.09 2.96 4.77
CA SER A 219 -2.97 2.12 5.24
C SER A 219 -3.49 0.91 6.01
N LEU A 220 -3.15 -0.29 5.55
CA LEU A 220 -3.58 -1.56 6.13
C LEU A 220 -2.38 -2.43 6.52
N ASP A 221 -2.31 -2.80 7.79
CA ASP A 221 -1.28 -3.68 8.33
C ASP A 221 -1.92 -4.89 9.03
N LYS A 222 -1.50 -6.10 8.68
CA LYS A 222 -2.00 -7.33 9.33
C LYS A 222 -3.54 -7.41 9.33
N VAL A 223 -4.19 -7.04 8.22
CA VAL A 223 -5.64 -7.17 8.10
C VAL A 223 -6.06 -8.61 7.81
N GLU A 224 -7.19 -9.00 8.38
CA GLU A 224 -7.67 -10.38 8.36
C GLU A 224 -8.23 -10.78 7.00
N ASP A 225 -8.30 -12.08 6.76
CA ASP A 225 -8.95 -12.66 5.58
C ASP A 225 -10.42 -12.20 5.48
N ASN A 226 -10.95 -12.15 4.26
CA ASN A 226 -12.25 -11.54 3.93
C ASN A 226 -12.33 -10.01 4.09
N SER A 227 -11.20 -9.31 4.34
CA SER A 227 -11.20 -7.85 4.22
C SER A 227 -11.48 -7.42 2.77
N ILE A 228 -12.24 -6.35 2.59
CA ILE A 228 -12.68 -5.84 1.29
C ILE A 228 -12.61 -4.30 1.24
N ILE A 229 -12.11 -3.75 0.12
CA ILE A 229 -12.32 -2.35 -0.27
C ILE A 229 -13.00 -2.33 -1.65
N LYS A 230 -14.18 -1.74 -1.72
CA LYS A 230 -14.99 -1.76 -2.96
C LYS A 230 -15.66 -0.43 -3.27
N ASN A 231 -15.79 -0.11 -4.56
CA ASN A 231 -16.53 1.06 -5.04
C ASN A 231 -16.04 2.40 -4.43
N CYS A 232 -14.77 2.48 -4.03
CA CYS A 232 -14.22 3.69 -3.44
C CYS A 232 -13.62 4.60 -4.50
N TYR A 233 -13.58 5.91 -4.21
CA TYR A 233 -12.93 6.91 -5.04
C TYR A 233 -11.80 7.58 -4.28
N LEU A 234 -10.57 7.37 -4.74
CA LEU A 234 -9.36 7.86 -4.09
C LEU A 234 -8.61 8.82 -5.03
N HIS A 235 -8.46 10.09 -4.64
CA HIS A 235 -7.82 11.08 -5.51
C HIS A 235 -7.09 12.21 -4.79
N ASP A 236 -6.20 12.92 -5.48
CA ASP A 236 -5.39 13.99 -4.88
C ASP A 236 -4.62 13.51 -3.64
N ILE A 237 -3.95 12.36 -3.75
CA ILE A 237 -3.16 11.74 -2.67
C ILE A 237 -1.68 11.88 -3.04
N THR A 238 -0.89 12.48 -2.15
CA THR A 238 0.52 12.79 -2.42
C THR A 238 1.42 11.54 -2.36
N ALA A 239 1.07 10.54 -1.55
CA ALA A 239 1.75 9.25 -1.51
C ALA A 239 0.91 8.13 -2.17
N THR A 240 0.85 6.94 -1.56
CA THR A 240 0.11 5.79 -2.12
C THR A 240 -1.38 5.84 -1.76
N ALA A 241 -2.27 5.52 -2.70
CA ALA A 241 -3.70 5.49 -2.40
C ALA A 241 -4.07 4.37 -1.41
N ILE A 242 -3.68 3.12 -1.67
CA ILE A 242 -3.89 1.99 -0.74
C ILE A 242 -2.57 1.24 -0.52
N SER A 243 -2.13 1.18 0.74
CA SER A 243 -0.96 0.42 1.19
C SER A 243 -1.41 -0.80 1.99
N VAL A 244 -0.86 -1.98 1.69
CA VAL A 244 -1.18 -3.27 2.33
C VAL A 244 0.10 -4.00 2.72
N ASN A 245 0.30 -4.25 4.01
CA ASN A 245 1.52 -4.88 4.51
C ASN A 245 1.27 -5.94 5.59
N ARG A 246 2.34 -6.63 5.99
CA ARG A 246 2.45 -7.57 7.11
C ARG A 246 1.42 -8.68 7.08
N PHE A 247 1.53 -9.58 6.11
CA PHE A 247 0.69 -10.79 5.98
C PHE A 247 -0.80 -10.49 5.82
N SER A 248 -1.13 -9.31 5.32
CA SER A 248 -2.52 -8.91 5.10
C SER A 248 -3.17 -9.71 3.99
N LYS A 249 -4.47 -9.96 4.11
CA LYS A 249 -5.27 -10.61 3.08
C LYS A 249 -6.47 -9.75 2.71
N ILE A 250 -6.61 -9.34 1.46
CA ILE A 250 -7.66 -8.39 1.08
C ILE A 250 -8.05 -8.46 -0.40
N THR A 251 -9.33 -8.23 -0.66
CA THR A 251 -9.88 -8.01 -2.01
C THR A 251 -10.16 -6.52 -2.23
N MET A 252 -9.69 -5.96 -3.33
CA MET A 252 -9.83 -4.54 -3.68
C MET A 252 -10.39 -4.41 -5.09
N GLU A 253 -11.68 -4.08 -5.21
CA GLU A 253 -12.37 -4.10 -6.49
C GLU A 253 -13.24 -2.89 -6.81
N TYR A 254 -13.42 -2.60 -8.10
CA TYR A 254 -14.32 -1.53 -8.58
C TYR A 254 -13.99 -0.14 -8.03
N ASN A 255 -12.74 0.07 -7.60
CA ASN A 255 -12.30 1.36 -7.08
C ASN A 255 -11.78 2.24 -8.23
N THR A 256 -11.95 3.55 -8.07
CA THR A 256 -11.43 4.55 -9.00
C THR A 256 -10.33 5.36 -8.33
N PHE A 257 -9.22 5.55 -9.04
CA PHE A 257 -8.04 6.27 -8.58
C PHE A 257 -7.68 7.37 -9.56
N LYS A 258 -7.38 8.56 -9.04
CA LYS A 258 -7.01 9.70 -9.87
C LYS A 258 -5.99 10.62 -9.21
N ASP A 259 -5.01 11.09 -9.96
CA ASP A 259 -4.07 12.14 -9.52
C ASP A 259 -3.30 11.74 -8.25
N LEU A 260 -2.44 10.72 -8.39
CA LEU A 260 -1.65 10.13 -7.32
C LEU A 260 -0.16 10.48 -7.43
N GLY A 261 0.42 10.99 -6.33
CA GLY A 261 1.86 11.19 -6.20
C GLY A 261 2.65 9.90 -5.93
N GLY A 262 1.98 8.81 -5.57
CA GLY A 262 2.53 7.47 -5.37
C GLY A 262 1.86 6.40 -6.23
N ASN A 263 1.75 5.18 -5.68
CA ASN A 263 1.06 4.04 -6.31
C ASN A 263 -0.47 4.14 -6.08
N ALA A 264 -1.28 3.49 -6.91
CA ALA A 264 -2.66 3.20 -6.50
C ALA A 264 -2.67 2.08 -5.44
N PHE A 265 -1.85 1.05 -5.66
CA PHE A 265 -1.70 -0.09 -4.77
C PHE A 265 -0.21 -0.34 -4.47
N HIS A 266 0.16 -0.31 -3.20
CA HIS A 266 1.47 -0.75 -2.72
C HIS A 266 1.31 -1.92 -1.76
N ILE A 267 1.75 -3.11 -2.19
CA ILE A 267 1.53 -4.36 -1.48
C ILE A 267 2.89 -4.98 -1.13
N ALA A 268 3.13 -5.23 0.15
CA ALA A 268 4.41 -5.77 0.63
C ALA A 268 4.25 -6.75 1.80
N ASP A 269 5.38 -7.30 2.24
CA ASP A 269 5.52 -8.13 3.44
C ASP A 269 4.59 -9.35 3.48
N ARG A 270 4.72 -10.24 2.49
CA ARG A 270 4.02 -11.54 2.43
C ARG A 270 2.49 -11.42 2.47
N SER A 271 1.94 -10.32 1.99
CA SER A 271 0.50 -10.10 1.86
C SER A 271 -0.08 -10.84 0.64
N ALA A 272 -1.36 -11.19 0.69
CA ALA A 272 -2.07 -11.82 -0.42
C ALA A 272 -3.25 -10.95 -0.86
N VAL A 273 -3.35 -10.65 -2.14
CA VAL A 273 -4.34 -9.68 -2.65
C VAL A 273 -5.07 -10.14 -3.89
N ARG A 274 -6.30 -9.68 -4.03
CA ARG A 274 -7.06 -9.68 -5.29
C ARG A 274 -7.35 -8.25 -5.68
N ILE A 275 -6.90 -7.82 -6.86
CA ILE A 275 -7.04 -6.45 -7.36
C ILE A 275 -7.81 -6.52 -8.68
N GLY A 276 -9.10 -6.24 -8.63
CA GLY A 276 -10.04 -6.51 -9.72
C GLY A 276 -10.83 -5.29 -10.19
N HIS A 277 -11.08 -5.12 -11.49
CA HIS A 277 -12.05 -4.13 -11.99
C HIS A 277 -11.80 -2.66 -11.58
N ASN A 278 -10.56 -2.28 -11.26
CA ASN A 278 -10.25 -0.92 -10.83
C ASN A 278 -9.94 -0.01 -12.03
N LYS A 279 -10.23 1.28 -11.90
CA LYS A 279 -9.83 2.31 -12.88
C LYS A 279 -8.78 3.23 -12.25
N ILE A 280 -7.62 3.32 -12.87
CA ILE A 280 -6.47 4.08 -12.38
C ILE A 280 -6.04 5.07 -13.46
N GLU A 281 -6.02 6.36 -13.13
CA GLU A 281 -5.59 7.43 -14.03
C GLU A 281 -4.60 8.36 -13.32
N ASN A 282 -3.47 8.65 -13.97
CA ASN A 282 -2.46 9.61 -13.49
C ASN A 282 -1.79 9.19 -12.16
N CYS A 283 -0.76 8.36 -12.25
CA CYS A 283 0.08 7.95 -11.11
C CYS A 283 1.55 8.31 -11.35
N SER A 284 2.23 8.81 -10.33
CA SER A 284 3.67 9.13 -10.43
C SER A 284 4.58 7.90 -10.25
N PHE A 285 4.08 6.86 -9.57
CA PHE A 285 4.74 5.56 -9.41
C PHE A 285 3.97 4.47 -10.18
N PRO A 286 4.41 3.20 -10.17
CA PRO A 286 3.60 2.14 -10.73
C PRO A 286 2.20 2.11 -10.15
N ALA A 287 1.18 1.92 -10.98
CA ALA A 287 -0.19 1.83 -10.50
C ALA A 287 -0.35 0.69 -9.49
N VAL A 288 0.26 -0.47 -9.77
CA VAL A 288 0.33 -1.61 -8.86
C VAL A 288 1.79 -1.98 -8.59
N ALA A 289 2.19 -1.98 -7.32
CA ALA A 289 3.47 -2.52 -6.85
C ALA A 289 3.21 -3.74 -5.94
N LEU A 290 3.63 -4.93 -6.38
CA LEU A 290 3.55 -6.18 -5.62
C LEU A 290 4.97 -6.62 -5.23
N LEU A 291 5.28 -6.54 -3.95
CA LEU A 291 6.64 -6.62 -3.44
C LEU A 291 6.80 -7.72 -2.39
N MET A 292 8.03 -8.15 -2.10
CA MET A 292 8.38 -8.84 -0.85
C MET A 292 7.49 -10.05 -0.49
N PHE A 293 7.51 -11.05 -1.36
CA PHE A 293 6.87 -12.37 -1.21
C PHE A 293 5.34 -12.31 -1.15
N CYS A 294 4.77 -11.25 -1.71
CA CYS A 294 3.34 -11.18 -1.85
C CYS A 294 2.83 -12.13 -2.93
N ASN A 295 1.55 -12.50 -2.77
CA ASN A 295 0.76 -13.20 -3.78
C ASN A 295 -0.30 -12.24 -4.34
N GLY A 296 -0.53 -12.26 -5.65
CA GLY A 296 -1.49 -11.32 -6.27
C GLY A 296 -2.24 -11.89 -7.47
N ASP A 297 -3.57 -11.84 -7.40
CA ASP A 297 -4.43 -11.95 -8.59
C ASP A 297 -4.79 -10.53 -9.04
N ILE A 298 -4.29 -10.09 -10.18
CA ILE A 298 -4.49 -8.75 -10.72
C ILE A 298 -5.27 -8.86 -12.03
N TYR A 299 -6.55 -8.47 -12.03
CA TYR A 299 -7.44 -8.73 -13.16
C TYR A 299 -8.39 -7.59 -13.51
N ASP A 300 -8.75 -7.50 -14.79
CA ASP A 300 -9.78 -6.59 -15.29
C ASP A 300 -9.56 -5.10 -14.91
N ASN A 301 -8.32 -4.70 -14.63
CA ASN A 301 -8.01 -3.32 -14.26
C ASN A 301 -7.74 -2.48 -15.50
N LYS A 302 -8.12 -1.19 -15.46
CA LYS A 302 -7.75 -0.18 -16.46
C LYS A 302 -6.75 0.79 -15.86
N ILE A 303 -5.53 0.79 -16.39
CA ILE A 303 -4.39 1.60 -15.96
C ILE A 303 -4.04 2.56 -17.09
N ASN A 304 -4.02 3.86 -16.80
CA ASN A 304 -3.71 4.90 -17.77
C ASN A 304 -2.82 5.99 -17.15
N LYS A 305 -1.85 6.50 -17.92
CA LYS A 305 -0.98 7.64 -17.53
C LYS A 305 -0.17 7.35 -16.27
N CYS A 306 0.82 6.48 -16.37
CA CYS A 306 1.78 6.26 -15.29
C CYS A 306 3.15 6.86 -15.64
N SER A 307 3.76 7.59 -14.70
CA SER A 307 5.10 8.17 -14.89
C SER A 307 6.23 7.12 -14.79
N LEU A 308 5.93 5.94 -14.22
CA LEU A 308 6.80 4.76 -14.22
C LEU A 308 6.07 3.58 -14.87
N SER A 309 6.54 2.35 -14.62
CA SER A 309 5.92 1.16 -15.18
C SER A 309 4.45 1.01 -14.73
N GLY A 310 3.56 0.46 -15.56
CA GLY A 310 2.14 0.28 -15.17
C GLY A 310 1.97 -0.65 -13.97
N ILE A 311 2.53 -1.87 -14.07
CA ILE A 311 2.56 -2.86 -12.98
C ILE A 311 4.00 -3.26 -12.69
N CYS A 312 4.36 -3.30 -11.41
CA CYS A 312 5.67 -3.68 -10.94
C CYS A 312 5.57 -4.88 -9.98
N ILE A 313 6.26 -5.96 -10.31
CA ILE A 313 6.39 -7.15 -9.47
C ILE A 313 7.84 -7.30 -9.06
N ARG A 314 8.11 -7.34 -7.75
CA ARG A 314 9.46 -7.44 -7.19
C ARG A 314 9.50 -8.45 -6.08
N ARG A 315 10.27 -9.52 -6.28
CA ARG A 315 10.44 -10.54 -5.24
C ARG A 315 9.10 -11.12 -4.78
N ALA A 316 8.11 -11.26 -5.66
CA ALA A 316 6.84 -11.89 -5.33
C ALA A 316 6.99 -13.42 -5.27
N ASP A 317 6.11 -14.08 -4.53
CA ASP A 317 6.05 -15.55 -4.54
C ASP A 317 5.31 -16.04 -5.78
N HIS A 318 4.15 -15.44 -6.07
CA HIS A 318 3.34 -15.73 -7.23
C HIS A 318 2.49 -14.51 -7.62
N ALA A 319 2.24 -14.31 -8.91
CA ALA A 319 1.18 -13.42 -9.36
C ALA A 319 0.64 -13.82 -10.73
N VAL A 320 -0.65 -13.57 -10.93
CA VAL A 320 -1.35 -13.74 -12.20
C VAL A 320 -1.93 -12.41 -12.63
N LEU A 321 -1.58 -11.97 -13.83
CA LEU A 321 -2.05 -10.73 -14.43
C LEU A 321 -2.96 -11.09 -15.60
N LYS A 322 -4.27 -10.88 -15.44
CA LYS A 322 -5.27 -11.32 -16.42
C LYS A 322 -6.21 -10.21 -16.90
N ASN A 323 -6.36 -10.06 -18.21
CA ASN A 323 -7.35 -9.13 -18.80
C ASN A 323 -7.25 -7.67 -18.31
N ASN A 324 -6.04 -7.21 -17.99
CA ASN A 324 -5.81 -5.81 -17.65
C ASN A 324 -5.56 -4.99 -18.92
N SER A 325 -5.99 -3.74 -18.91
CA SER A 325 -5.67 -2.73 -19.93
C SER A 325 -4.66 -1.75 -19.34
N ILE A 326 -3.48 -1.65 -19.94
CA ILE A 326 -2.38 -0.76 -19.52
C ILE A 326 -2.03 0.14 -20.70
N ASP A 327 -2.17 1.45 -20.51
CA ASP A 327 -1.95 2.44 -21.57
C ASP A 327 -1.19 3.67 -21.04
N ASP A 328 -0.48 4.34 -21.95
CA ASP A 328 0.28 5.58 -21.71
C ASP A 328 1.17 5.51 -20.45
N VAL A 329 2.22 4.69 -20.51
CA VAL A 329 3.18 4.54 -19.41
C VAL A 329 4.57 4.99 -19.84
N GLN A 330 5.22 5.75 -18.97
CA GLN A 330 6.51 6.39 -19.27
C GLN A 330 7.72 5.48 -19.04
N ASP A 331 7.51 4.20 -18.70
CA ASP A 331 8.53 3.16 -18.72
C ASP A 331 8.01 1.85 -19.36
N CYS A 332 7.85 0.76 -18.60
CA CYS A 332 7.36 -0.52 -19.10
C CYS A 332 5.89 -0.76 -18.75
N GLY A 333 5.13 -1.46 -19.59
CA GLY A 333 3.76 -1.86 -19.25
C GLY A 333 3.74 -2.70 -17.97
N ILE A 334 4.52 -3.78 -17.98
CA ILE A 334 4.73 -4.66 -16.83
C ILE A 334 6.22 -4.86 -16.63
N SER A 335 6.68 -4.74 -15.38
CA SER A 335 8.07 -4.92 -15.00
C SER A 335 8.21 -5.96 -13.90
N ILE A 336 9.04 -6.99 -14.11
CA ILE A 336 9.19 -8.13 -13.20
C ILE A 336 10.66 -8.32 -12.82
N SER A 337 10.96 -8.40 -11.51
CA SER A 337 12.32 -8.70 -11.04
C SER A 337 12.36 -9.52 -9.75
N ASP A 338 13.48 -10.21 -9.55
CA ASP A 338 13.76 -11.02 -8.36
C ASP A 338 12.65 -12.06 -8.04
N THR A 339 11.84 -12.47 -9.04
CA THR A 339 10.57 -13.17 -8.86
C THR A 339 10.58 -14.50 -9.61
N LYS A 340 10.27 -15.61 -8.92
CA LYS A 340 10.44 -16.96 -9.47
C LYS A 340 9.64 -17.19 -10.75
N TYR A 341 8.34 -16.89 -10.73
CA TYR A 341 7.45 -17.14 -11.86
C TYR A 341 6.19 -16.26 -11.82
N ILE A 342 5.81 -15.71 -12.97
CA ILE A 342 4.61 -14.86 -13.17
C ILE A 342 3.89 -15.26 -14.46
N GLU A 343 2.56 -15.14 -14.45
CA GLU A 343 1.71 -15.35 -15.62
C GLU A 343 1.05 -14.04 -16.07
N VAL A 344 1.15 -13.76 -17.37
CA VAL A 344 0.54 -12.59 -18.02
C VAL A 344 -0.33 -13.08 -19.17
N ILE A 345 -1.65 -13.01 -18.99
CA ILE A 345 -2.63 -13.67 -19.87
C ILE A 345 -3.73 -12.68 -20.28
N ASP A 346 -4.08 -12.64 -21.57
CA ASP A 346 -5.21 -11.87 -22.10
C ASP A 346 -5.16 -10.34 -21.83
N ASN A 347 -3.99 -9.75 -21.55
CA ASN A 347 -3.87 -8.32 -21.27
C ASN A 347 -3.76 -7.48 -22.55
N TRP A 348 -4.22 -6.24 -22.47
CA TRP A 348 -3.98 -5.20 -23.48
C TRP A 348 -2.93 -4.22 -22.99
N ILE A 349 -1.80 -4.12 -23.67
CA ILE A 349 -0.67 -3.28 -23.28
C ILE A 349 -0.30 -2.36 -24.44
N SER A 350 -0.45 -1.05 -24.25
CA SER A 350 -0.21 -0.06 -25.29
C SER A 350 0.58 1.16 -24.79
N ASN A 351 1.16 1.89 -25.74
CA ASN A 351 1.79 3.20 -25.50
C ASN A 351 2.81 3.23 -24.34
N CYS A 352 3.62 2.17 -24.22
CA CYS A 352 4.71 2.09 -23.24
C CYS A 352 5.99 2.68 -23.84
N LYS A 353 6.73 3.52 -23.10
CA LYS A 353 7.96 4.17 -23.59
C LYS A 353 9.13 3.21 -23.83
N THR A 354 9.34 2.25 -22.93
CA THR A 354 10.50 1.34 -22.95
C THR A 354 10.13 0.00 -23.56
N ALA A 355 9.29 -0.77 -22.87
CA ALA A 355 8.86 -2.09 -23.32
C ALA A 355 7.41 -2.41 -22.90
N GLY A 356 6.76 -3.33 -23.61
CA GLY A 356 5.50 -3.90 -23.14
C GLY A 356 5.70 -4.67 -21.83
N ILE A 357 6.62 -5.64 -21.84
CA ILE A 357 7.00 -6.42 -20.65
C ILE A 357 8.52 -6.49 -20.53
N GLU A 358 9.03 -6.22 -19.32
CA GLU A 358 10.42 -6.50 -18.96
C GLU A 358 10.54 -7.54 -17.83
N VAL A 359 11.55 -8.39 -17.92
CA VAL A 359 11.83 -9.47 -16.95
C VAL A 359 13.32 -9.53 -16.66
N TYR A 360 13.72 -9.43 -15.39
CA TYR A 360 15.13 -9.41 -15.02
C TYR A 360 15.44 -9.96 -13.62
N ASN A 361 16.74 -10.02 -13.28
CA ASN A 361 17.24 -10.58 -12.02
C ASN A 361 16.73 -12.01 -11.76
N ASP A 362 17.07 -12.93 -12.67
CA ASP A 362 16.69 -14.36 -12.61
C ASP A 362 15.18 -14.62 -12.52
N SER A 363 14.36 -13.68 -12.99
CA SER A 363 12.91 -13.85 -13.01
C SER A 363 12.42 -14.61 -14.23
N THR A 364 11.29 -15.32 -14.09
CA THR A 364 10.64 -16.00 -15.21
C THR A 364 9.21 -15.49 -15.41
N CYS A 365 8.79 -15.30 -16.66
CA CYS A 365 7.44 -14.90 -17.00
C CYS A 365 6.88 -15.74 -18.16
N SER A 366 5.67 -16.25 -17.99
CA SER A 366 4.85 -16.78 -19.09
C SER A 366 3.93 -15.68 -19.61
N VAL A 367 3.85 -15.53 -20.93
CA VAL A 367 3.10 -14.46 -21.60
C VAL A 367 2.28 -15.05 -22.72
N SER A 368 0.95 -15.10 -22.57
CA SER A 368 0.09 -15.71 -23.59
C SER A 368 -1.18 -14.94 -23.91
N HIS A 369 -1.58 -14.94 -25.19
CA HIS A 369 -2.85 -14.37 -25.66
C HIS A 369 -3.02 -12.87 -25.36
N ASN A 370 -1.92 -12.13 -25.16
CA ASN A 370 -1.98 -10.69 -24.91
C ASN A 370 -2.00 -9.91 -26.23
N HIS A 371 -2.53 -8.69 -26.16
CA HIS A 371 -2.49 -7.71 -27.24
C HIS A 371 -1.53 -6.58 -26.89
N PHE A 372 -0.61 -6.31 -27.81
CA PHE A 372 0.42 -5.29 -27.69
C PHE A 372 0.29 -4.28 -28.84
N GLN A 373 0.14 -3.00 -28.49
CA GLN A 373 0.26 -1.88 -29.42
C GLN A 373 1.32 -0.92 -28.88
N ILE A 374 2.58 -1.27 -29.10
CA ILE A 374 3.71 -0.66 -28.41
C ILE A 374 4.35 0.39 -29.31
N THR A 375 4.21 1.65 -28.94
CA THR A 375 4.92 2.77 -29.58
C THR A 375 6.34 2.96 -29.05
N GLY A 376 6.72 2.22 -28.00
CA GLY A 376 8.08 2.16 -27.46
C GLY A 376 9.00 1.21 -28.21
N LYS A 377 10.12 0.86 -27.55
CA LYS A 377 11.23 0.16 -28.20
C LYS A 377 10.97 -1.34 -28.37
N PHE A 378 10.50 -2.01 -27.31
CA PHE A 378 10.47 -3.47 -27.28
C PHE A 378 9.07 -3.99 -26.92
N ALA A 379 8.60 -5.06 -27.57
CA ALA A 379 7.46 -5.78 -26.99
C ALA A 379 7.90 -6.52 -25.72
N PHE A 380 9.05 -7.21 -25.81
CA PHE A 380 9.64 -7.99 -24.72
C PHE A 380 11.08 -7.58 -24.44
N MET A 381 11.46 -7.53 -23.16
CA MET A 381 12.83 -7.27 -22.74
C MET A 381 13.25 -8.22 -21.62
N ALA A 382 14.28 -9.03 -21.85
CA ALA A 382 14.84 -9.91 -20.84
C ALA A 382 16.33 -9.64 -20.64
N TYR A 383 16.75 -9.52 -19.37
CA TYR A 383 18.15 -9.32 -19.02
C TYR A 383 18.50 -9.73 -17.59
N SER A 384 19.79 -9.78 -17.27
CA SER A 384 20.27 -10.19 -15.94
C SER A 384 19.63 -11.53 -15.50
N GLY A 385 19.72 -12.54 -16.35
CA GLY A 385 19.14 -13.88 -16.10
C GLY A 385 17.63 -14.01 -16.33
N GLY A 386 16.94 -12.92 -16.69
CA GLY A 386 15.49 -12.94 -16.95
C GLY A 386 15.10 -13.90 -18.08
N THR A 387 13.96 -14.57 -17.93
CA THR A 387 13.43 -15.55 -18.87
C THR A 387 11.99 -15.22 -19.27
N ILE A 388 11.71 -15.17 -20.58
CA ILE A 388 10.36 -14.95 -21.11
C ILE A 388 9.90 -16.14 -21.95
N HIS A 389 8.70 -16.64 -21.67
CA HIS A 389 8.01 -17.62 -22.49
C HIS A 389 6.76 -16.97 -23.11
N ALA A 390 6.91 -16.41 -24.32
CA ALA A 390 5.84 -15.70 -25.01
C ALA A 390 5.22 -16.55 -26.13
N ALA A 391 3.91 -16.81 -26.04
CA ALA A 391 3.19 -17.58 -27.05
C ALA A 391 1.83 -16.97 -27.43
N ASN A 392 1.45 -17.06 -28.71
CA ASN A 392 0.12 -16.69 -29.20
C ASN A 392 -0.30 -15.23 -28.90
N ASN A 393 0.66 -14.30 -28.83
CA ASN A 393 0.36 -12.88 -28.61
C ASN A 393 0.15 -12.16 -29.95
N VAL A 394 -0.57 -11.04 -29.92
CA VAL A 394 -0.69 -10.10 -31.05
C VAL A 394 0.16 -8.88 -30.72
N ILE A 395 1.14 -8.57 -31.57
CA ILE A 395 2.06 -7.44 -31.39
C ILE A 395 2.04 -6.54 -32.61
N SER A 396 1.92 -5.24 -32.37
CA SER A 396 2.00 -4.18 -33.36
C SER A 396 2.95 -3.06 -32.93
N ASP A 397 3.59 -2.45 -33.93
CA ASP A 397 4.31 -1.16 -33.89
C ASP A 397 5.59 -1.06 -33.03
N ALA A 398 5.97 -2.10 -32.29
CA ALA A 398 7.23 -2.11 -31.54
C ALA A 398 8.45 -2.02 -32.46
N MET A 399 9.50 -1.26 -32.10
CA MET A 399 10.74 -1.24 -32.91
C MET A 399 11.36 -2.65 -33.03
N CYS A 400 11.36 -3.42 -31.95
CA CYS A 400 11.88 -4.78 -31.93
C CYS A 400 10.96 -5.71 -31.12
N LEU A 401 10.77 -6.95 -31.59
CA LEU A 401 9.94 -7.92 -30.87
C LEU A 401 10.55 -8.25 -29.50
N ALA A 402 11.84 -8.61 -29.43
CA ALA A 402 12.48 -8.98 -28.17
C ALA A 402 13.91 -8.47 -28.04
N ARG A 403 14.24 -7.88 -26.89
CA ARG A 403 15.62 -7.59 -26.49
C ARG A 403 16.11 -8.63 -25.48
N LEU A 404 17.17 -9.34 -25.81
CA LEU A 404 17.81 -10.36 -24.97
C LEU A 404 19.27 -9.97 -24.75
N LYS A 405 19.62 -9.49 -23.56
CA LYS A 405 21.01 -9.08 -23.22
C LYS A 405 21.40 -9.55 -21.84
N TRP A 406 22.71 -9.63 -21.55
CA TRP A 406 23.21 -9.88 -20.19
C TRP A 406 22.56 -11.12 -19.55
N LYS A 407 22.63 -12.26 -20.25
CA LYS A 407 21.98 -13.52 -19.87
C LYS A 407 20.44 -13.50 -19.89
N GLY A 408 19.83 -12.56 -20.59
CA GLY A 408 18.40 -12.63 -20.92
C GLY A 408 18.12 -13.77 -21.90
N LYS A 409 17.02 -14.49 -21.70
CA LYS A 409 16.64 -15.65 -22.51
C LYS A 409 15.14 -15.77 -22.73
N GLY A 410 14.74 -16.65 -23.63
CA GLY A 410 13.32 -16.93 -23.79
C GLY A 410 12.91 -17.71 -25.02
N THR A 411 11.63 -18.07 -25.04
CA THR A 411 10.99 -18.73 -26.17
C THR A 411 9.82 -17.88 -26.66
N PHE A 412 9.80 -17.55 -27.94
CA PHE A 412 8.83 -16.67 -28.58
C PHE A 412 8.17 -17.43 -29.73
N ARG A 413 6.95 -17.93 -29.52
CA ARG A 413 6.27 -18.85 -30.44
C ARG A 413 4.92 -18.36 -30.92
N ASN A 414 4.61 -18.55 -32.20
CA ASN A 414 3.28 -18.33 -32.76
C ASN A 414 2.72 -16.92 -32.50
N ASN A 415 3.59 -15.91 -32.41
CA ASN A 415 3.14 -14.54 -32.20
C ASN A 415 2.76 -13.90 -33.54
N LYS A 416 1.61 -13.22 -33.56
CA LYS A 416 1.15 -12.43 -34.71
C LYS A 416 1.81 -11.05 -34.61
N VAL A 417 2.75 -10.76 -35.49
CA VAL A 417 3.61 -9.56 -35.41
C VAL A 417 3.42 -8.72 -36.67
N SER A 418 2.98 -7.48 -36.50
CA SER A 418 2.88 -6.45 -37.53
C SER A 418 3.64 -5.19 -37.11
N GLY A 419 4.02 -4.34 -38.06
CA GLY A 419 4.71 -3.06 -37.77
C GLY A 419 6.14 -3.16 -37.20
N CYS A 420 6.56 -4.31 -36.66
CA CYS A 420 7.87 -4.44 -36.04
C CYS A 420 9.03 -4.41 -37.06
N VAL A 421 10.12 -3.71 -36.70
CA VAL A 421 11.30 -3.53 -37.57
C VAL A 421 12.22 -4.72 -37.47
N THR A 422 12.61 -5.13 -36.26
CA THR A 422 13.54 -6.25 -36.04
C THR A 422 12.95 -7.33 -35.14
N LEU A 423 13.42 -8.57 -35.31
CA LEU A 423 13.01 -9.70 -34.49
C LEU A 423 13.68 -9.66 -33.10
N MET A 424 15.01 -9.50 -33.06
CA MET A 424 15.77 -9.58 -31.83
C MET A 424 16.82 -8.46 -31.74
N GLU A 425 16.98 -7.87 -30.56
CA GLU A 425 18.17 -7.07 -30.19
C GLU A 425 19.01 -7.83 -29.15
N GLY A 426 20.23 -8.21 -29.54
CA GLY A 426 21.18 -8.95 -28.71
C GLY A 426 22.54 -8.26 -28.50
N PRO A 427 23.62 -9.02 -28.22
CA PRO A 427 23.65 -10.48 -28.06
C PRO A 427 23.32 -10.95 -26.62
N THR A 428 23.02 -12.24 -26.49
CA THR A 428 22.90 -12.95 -25.19
C THR A 428 23.70 -14.25 -25.23
N THR A 429 24.27 -14.64 -24.09
CA THR A 429 24.98 -15.91 -23.91
C THR A 429 24.04 -17.08 -23.59
N GLU A 430 22.76 -16.80 -23.37
CA GLU A 430 21.76 -17.79 -22.99
C GLU A 430 20.87 -18.19 -24.16
N ASP A 431 20.08 -19.25 -23.95
CA ASP A 431 19.29 -19.86 -25.00
C ASP A 431 18.07 -19.04 -25.40
N TYR A 432 17.79 -18.98 -26.69
CA TYR A 432 16.57 -18.40 -27.21
C TYR A 432 15.99 -19.22 -28.36
N ILE A 433 14.67 -19.14 -28.52
CA ILE A 433 13.96 -19.75 -29.65
C ILE A 433 12.91 -18.76 -30.17
N PHE A 434 13.00 -18.39 -31.44
CA PHE A 434 11.95 -17.64 -32.15
C PHE A 434 11.36 -18.54 -33.23
N TYR A 435 10.08 -18.89 -33.10
CA TYR A 435 9.42 -19.79 -34.05
C TYR A 435 8.02 -19.29 -34.41
N ASN A 436 7.71 -19.19 -35.70
CA ASN A 436 6.43 -18.76 -36.23
C ASN A 436 5.99 -17.36 -35.72
N ASN A 437 6.87 -16.37 -35.85
CA ASN A 437 6.60 -14.97 -35.47
C ASN A 437 6.25 -14.11 -36.70
N SER A 438 5.25 -14.56 -37.46
CA SER A 438 4.76 -13.91 -38.69
C SER A 438 5.84 -13.79 -39.78
N LYS A 439 6.18 -12.57 -40.22
CA LYS A 439 7.11 -12.34 -41.35
C LYS A 439 8.57 -12.67 -41.03
N PHE A 440 8.92 -12.89 -39.76
CA PHE A 440 10.30 -13.09 -39.35
C PHE A 440 10.73 -14.54 -39.52
N GLN A 441 11.98 -14.74 -39.95
CA GLN A 441 12.60 -16.05 -40.05
C GLN A 441 12.65 -16.73 -38.66
N ASN A 442 12.44 -18.05 -38.63
CA ASN A 442 12.61 -18.84 -37.42
C ASN A 442 14.09 -18.98 -37.09
N ILE A 443 14.50 -18.58 -35.88
CA ILE A 443 15.90 -18.63 -35.44
C ILE A 443 16.02 -19.21 -34.03
N THR A 444 17.14 -19.85 -33.73
CA THR A 444 17.51 -20.36 -32.39
C THR A 444 19.02 -20.41 -32.26
N ASN A 445 19.57 -20.28 -31.06
CA ASN A 445 20.97 -20.62 -30.78
C ASN A 445 21.14 -21.99 -30.10
N VAL A 446 20.03 -22.69 -29.84
CA VAL A 446 20.02 -24.03 -29.23
C VAL A 446 20.42 -25.08 -30.27
N GLN A 447 21.54 -25.75 -30.03
CA GLN A 447 22.08 -26.78 -30.90
C GLN A 447 21.25 -28.07 -30.84
N GLY A 448 21.10 -28.76 -31.97
CA GLY A 448 20.39 -30.05 -32.06
C GLY A 448 18.87 -29.97 -32.07
N LEU A 449 18.27 -28.77 -32.18
CA LEU A 449 16.83 -28.62 -32.41
C LEU A 449 16.51 -28.77 -33.91
N GLU A 450 15.66 -29.73 -34.23
CA GLU A 450 15.14 -29.96 -35.59
C GLU A 450 13.68 -29.51 -35.67
N TYR A 451 13.46 -28.26 -36.09
CA TYR A 451 12.14 -27.78 -36.52
C TYR A 451 12.18 -27.41 -38.00
N GLU A 452 11.04 -27.52 -38.66
CA GLU A 452 10.89 -27.11 -40.05
C GLU A 452 11.22 -25.61 -40.22
N ASN A 453 12.04 -25.28 -41.21
CA ASN A 453 12.44 -23.90 -41.54
C ASN A 453 13.11 -23.12 -40.38
N LEU A 454 13.72 -23.81 -39.41
CA LEU A 454 14.47 -23.21 -38.31
C LEU A 454 15.94 -23.02 -38.67
N SER A 455 16.45 -21.79 -38.55
CA SER A 455 17.87 -21.50 -38.67
C SER A 455 18.54 -21.56 -37.29
N VAL A 456 19.61 -22.34 -37.18
CA VAL A 456 20.40 -22.44 -35.96
C VAL A 456 21.60 -21.49 -36.06
N GLU A 457 21.66 -20.51 -35.16
CA GLU A 457 22.75 -19.55 -35.03
C GLU A 457 23.84 -20.08 -34.08
N GLU A 458 25.06 -19.56 -34.24
CA GLU A 458 26.14 -19.83 -33.31
C GLU A 458 25.87 -19.18 -31.95
N ARG A 459 26.20 -19.89 -30.86
CA ARG A 459 26.09 -19.32 -29.51
C ARG A 459 27.11 -18.19 -29.34
N PHE A 460 26.62 -17.03 -28.92
CA PHE A 460 27.48 -15.90 -28.59
C PHE A 460 28.35 -16.19 -27.37
N ILE A 461 29.64 -15.90 -27.49
CA ILE A 461 30.63 -15.98 -26.41
C ILE A 461 31.01 -14.57 -26.00
N ASP A 462 30.73 -14.21 -24.73
CA ASP A 462 31.14 -12.92 -24.18
C ASP A 462 32.64 -12.93 -23.83
N THR A 463 33.45 -12.34 -24.72
CA THR A 463 34.90 -12.18 -24.52
C THR A 463 35.26 -11.15 -23.45
N HIS A 464 34.31 -10.34 -22.98
CA HIS A 464 34.49 -9.31 -21.95
C HIS A 464 33.84 -9.69 -20.61
N LYS A 465 33.50 -10.98 -20.42
CA LYS A 465 32.87 -11.48 -19.21
C LYS A 465 33.64 -11.04 -17.96
N GLY A 466 32.93 -10.44 -17.00
CA GLY A 466 33.50 -9.93 -15.74
C GLY A 466 34.19 -8.56 -15.82
N LEU A 467 34.42 -8.02 -17.03
CA LEU A 467 35.06 -6.72 -17.22
C LEU A 467 34.05 -5.57 -17.13
N CYS A 468 34.54 -4.41 -16.69
CA CYS A 468 33.78 -3.17 -16.60
C CYS A 468 33.13 -2.80 -17.94
N LEU A 469 31.82 -2.54 -17.95
CA LEU A 469 31.08 -2.21 -19.18
C LEU A 469 31.54 -0.91 -19.86
N ARG A 470 32.25 -0.04 -19.15
CA ARG A 470 32.75 1.23 -19.69
C ARG A 470 34.16 1.12 -20.26
N CYS A 471 35.12 0.65 -19.47
CA CYS A 471 36.52 0.61 -19.93
C CYS A 471 36.90 -0.70 -20.61
N GLN A 472 36.14 -1.78 -20.39
CA GLN A 472 36.41 -3.13 -20.92
C GLN A 472 37.82 -3.65 -20.59
N LYS A 473 38.43 -3.14 -19.51
CA LYS A 473 39.80 -3.46 -19.09
C LYS A 473 39.85 -3.97 -17.65
N ASN A 474 39.30 -3.19 -16.73
CA ASN A 474 39.33 -3.51 -15.30
C ASN A 474 38.18 -4.46 -14.94
N GLN A 475 38.40 -5.30 -13.93
CA GLN A 475 37.37 -6.15 -13.35
C GLN A 475 36.27 -5.31 -12.70
N ARG A 476 35.04 -5.84 -12.69
CA ARG A 476 33.95 -5.25 -11.93
C ARG A 476 34.20 -5.49 -10.44
N ASP A 477 34.23 -4.43 -9.64
CA ASP A 477 34.62 -4.47 -8.23
C ASP A 477 33.67 -3.69 -7.30
N CYS A 478 32.65 -3.06 -7.85
CA CYS A 478 31.68 -2.26 -7.10
C CYS A 478 30.23 -2.53 -7.55
N PHE A 479 29.29 -2.18 -6.67
CA PHE A 479 27.85 -2.30 -6.89
C PHE A 479 27.20 -0.92 -6.97
N ILE A 480 26.11 -0.84 -7.73
CA ILE A 480 25.31 0.38 -7.88
C ILE A 480 24.14 0.34 -6.90
N HIS A 481 24.02 1.34 -6.01
CA HIS A 481 22.86 1.52 -5.14
C HIS A 481 21.80 2.38 -5.84
N PRO A 482 20.50 2.01 -5.77
CA PRO A 482 19.91 0.93 -4.96
C PRO A 482 19.73 -0.42 -5.69
N CYS A 483 20.08 -0.53 -6.98
CA CYS A 483 19.72 -1.68 -7.79
C CYS A 483 20.58 -2.94 -7.58
N ALA A 484 21.71 -2.84 -6.88
CA ALA A 484 22.68 -3.91 -6.64
C ALA A 484 23.26 -4.54 -7.92
N HIS A 485 23.33 -3.79 -9.03
CA HIS A 485 23.98 -4.29 -10.24
C HIS A 485 25.48 -4.05 -10.21
N LYS A 486 26.26 -5.10 -10.47
CA LYS A 486 27.72 -5.10 -10.53
C LYS A 486 28.17 -4.91 -11.98
N LEU A 487 28.28 -3.65 -12.43
CA LEU A 487 28.46 -3.29 -13.85
C LEU A 487 29.84 -2.73 -14.20
N TYR A 488 30.53 -2.13 -13.23
CA TYR A 488 31.71 -1.30 -13.48
C TYR A 488 32.86 -1.59 -12.50
N CYS A 489 34.07 -1.16 -12.88
CA CYS A 489 35.11 -0.91 -11.90
C CYS A 489 34.82 0.40 -11.16
N THR A 490 35.38 0.56 -9.96
CA THR A 490 35.09 1.68 -9.05
C THR A 490 35.37 3.03 -9.68
N GLU A 491 36.47 3.16 -10.42
CA GLU A 491 36.83 4.39 -11.15
C GLU A 491 35.74 4.78 -12.17
N CYS A 492 35.34 3.85 -13.02
CA CYS A 492 34.31 4.10 -14.04
C CYS A 492 32.93 4.37 -13.41
N ALA A 493 32.60 3.66 -12.33
CA ALA A 493 31.35 3.85 -11.60
C ALA A 493 31.27 5.27 -11.01
N ASN A 494 32.36 5.76 -10.41
CA ASN A 494 32.42 7.11 -9.84
C ASN A 494 32.23 8.19 -10.91
N ILE A 495 32.79 8.03 -12.11
CA ILE A 495 32.57 8.99 -13.19
C ILE A 495 31.09 8.99 -13.63
N ILE A 496 30.46 7.82 -13.71
CA ILE A 496 29.04 7.67 -14.10
C ILE A 496 28.12 8.28 -13.02
N TYR A 497 28.39 7.99 -11.75
CA TYR A 497 27.70 8.57 -10.61
C TYR A 497 27.80 10.11 -10.61
N ASN A 498 29.01 10.66 -10.78
CA ASN A 498 29.24 12.11 -10.82
C ASN A 498 28.57 12.81 -12.02
N SER A 499 28.14 12.05 -13.03
CA SER A 499 27.37 12.57 -14.17
C SER A 499 25.84 12.53 -13.97
N ASN A 500 25.36 12.19 -12.76
CA ASN A 500 23.93 12.07 -12.41
C ASN A 500 23.13 11.19 -13.39
N THR A 501 23.72 10.05 -13.76
CA THR A 501 23.12 9.11 -14.70
C THR A 501 22.37 7.97 -14.00
N THR A 502 21.57 7.25 -14.76
CA THR A 502 20.89 6.03 -14.30
C THR A 502 21.72 4.79 -14.61
N CYS A 503 21.49 3.70 -13.86
CA CYS A 503 21.98 2.37 -14.20
C CYS A 503 21.57 2.01 -15.64
N PRO A 504 22.49 1.66 -16.55
CA PRO A 504 22.13 1.35 -17.95
C PRO A 504 21.33 0.05 -18.10
N LEU A 505 21.29 -0.78 -17.05
CA LEU A 505 20.66 -2.08 -17.06
C LEU A 505 19.19 -1.98 -16.62
N CYS A 506 18.92 -1.37 -15.47
CA CYS A 506 17.55 -1.24 -14.92
C CYS A 506 16.98 0.18 -14.93
N ARG A 507 17.74 1.19 -15.39
CA ARG A 507 17.31 2.59 -15.49
C ARG A 507 17.03 3.28 -14.15
N PHE A 508 17.39 2.66 -13.02
CA PHE A 508 17.27 3.30 -11.71
C PHE A 508 18.36 4.36 -11.54
N THR A 509 18.03 5.45 -10.84
CA THR A 509 19.01 6.46 -10.44
C THR A 509 20.14 5.83 -9.63
N ILE A 510 21.36 6.30 -9.86
CA ILE A 510 22.53 5.84 -9.11
C ILE A 510 22.73 6.78 -7.92
N ASP A 511 22.44 6.27 -6.74
CA ASP A 511 22.51 7.04 -5.49
C ASP A 511 23.87 6.92 -4.83
N LYS A 512 24.56 5.79 -5.02
CA LYS A 512 25.88 5.54 -4.45
C LYS A 512 26.63 4.44 -5.21
N VAL A 513 27.95 4.60 -5.31
CA VAL A 513 28.88 3.51 -5.68
C VAL A 513 29.29 2.77 -4.40
N VAL A 514 28.95 1.49 -4.32
CA VAL A 514 29.14 0.67 -3.12
C VAL A 514 30.34 -0.25 -3.29
N GLN A 515 31.33 -0.09 -2.42
CA GLN A 515 32.46 -1.00 -2.30
C GLN A 515 32.04 -2.29 -1.59
N VAL A 516 32.70 -3.38 -1.93
CA VAL A 516 32.38 -4.71 -1.42
C VAL A 516 33.19 -5.02 -0.18
N TYR A 517 32.50 -5.44 0.89
CA TYR A 517 33.10 -6.03 2.08
C TYR A 517 32.71 -7.51 2.12
N LYS A 518 33.58 -8.35 1.56
CA LYS A 518 33.41 -9.81 1.61
C LYS A 518 34.07 -10.33 2.87
N CYS A 519 33.32 -11.04 3.72
CA CYS A 519 33.90 -11.72 4.88
C CYS A 519 34.76 -12.90 4.41
N GLU A 520 35.81 -13.22 5.17
CA GLU A 520 36.72 -14.33 4.85
C GLU A 520 36.04 -15.71 4.94
N ASN A 521 34.93 -15.82 5.69
CA ASN A 521 34.18 -17.06 5.79
C ASN A 521 33.52 -17.43 4.44
N GLU A 522 33.75 -18.67 4.00
CA GLU A 522 33.12 -19.23 2.79
C GLU A 522 31.63 -19.52 2.98
N LYS A 523 31.18 -19.60 4.24
CA LYS A 523 29.80 -19.86 4.65
C LYS A 523 29.09 -18.63 5.18
N CYS A 524 27.76 -18.67 5.07
CA CYS A 524 26.86 -17.65 5.60
C CYS A 524 27.10 -17.50 7.11
N LEU A 525 27.36 -16.27 7.57
CA LEU A 525 27.63 -16.00 8.99
C LEU A 525 26.43 -16.26 9.93
N VAL A 526 25.24 -16.51 9.39
CA VAL A 526 24.03 -16.77 10.18
C VAL A 526 23.71 -18.26 10.28
N CYS A 527 23.73 -19.01 9.19
CA CYS A 527 23.41 -20.44 9.22
C CYS A 527 24.62 -21.37 9.18
N ASP A 528 25.80 -20.88 8.78
CA ASP A 528 27.03 -21.68 8.58
C ASP A 528 26.90 -22.85 7.58
N GLU A 529 25.78 -22.93 6.85
CA GLU A 529 25.46 -24.01 5.91
C GLU A 529 25.55 -23.54 4.45
N ASN A 530 24.78 -22.51 4.11
CA ASN A 530 24.67 -21.97 2.76
C ASN A 530 25.82 -21.02 2.44
N ASN A 531 26.20 -20.92 1.16
CA ASN A 531 27.20 -19.95 0.71
C ASN A 531 26.60 -18.52 0.70
N PRO A 532 27.37 -17.46 1.01
CA PRO A 532 26.94 -16.09 0.82
C PRO A 532 26.60 -15.80 -0.65
N ASP A 533 25.38 -15.34 -0.90
CA ASP A 533 24.86 -15.07 -2.26
C ASP A 533 24.23 -13.66 -2.39
N SER A 534 24.30 -12.86 -1.33
CA SER A 534 23.55 -11.62 -1.20
C SER A 534 24.42 -10.48 -0.71
N ILE A 535 24.13 -9.27 -1.21
CA ILE A 535 24.74 -8.03 -0.76
C ILE A 535 23.74 -7.23 0.08
N VAL A 536 24.21 -6.71 1.21
CA VAL A 536 23.46 -5.75 2.04
C VAL A 536 23.82 -4.34 1.60
N LEU A 537 22.82 -3.54 1.23
CA LEU A 537 22.96 -2.14 0.83
C LEU A 537 22.43 -1.23 1.94
N PRO A 538 23.03 -0.04 2.16
CA PRO A 538 24.12 0.57 1.37
C PRO A 538 25.53 0.22 1.87
N CYS A 539 25.68 -0.70 2.84
CA CYS A 539 26.96 -0.96 3.50
C CYS A 539 27.91 -1.88 2.72
N GLY A 540 27.43 -2.64 1.73
CA GLY A 540 28.26 -3.45 0.84
C GLY A 540 28.71 -4.80 1.38
N HIS A 541 28.15 -5.27 2.50
CA HIS A 541 28.53 -6.56 3.10
C HIS A 541 27.98 -7.74 2.28
N ILE A 542 28.88 -8.66 1.92
CA ILE A 542 28.57 -9.95 1.29
C ILE A 542 29.07 -11.06 2.23
N ALA A 543 28.20 -11.48 3.14
CA ALA A 543 28.54 -12.44 4.20
C ALA A 543 27.39 -13.41 4.53
N PHE A 544 26.27 -13.31 3.82
CA PHE A 544 25.03 -13.97 4.19
C PHE A 544 24.34 -14.58 2.97
N CYS A 545 23.66 -15.70 3.17
CA CYS A 545 22.74 -16.25 2.19
C CYS A 545 21.40 -15.49 2.23
N SER A 546 20.69 -15.51 1.11
CA SER A 546 19.42 -14.83 0.90
C SER A 546 18.33 -15.30 1.87
N ASP A 547 18.31 -16.58 2.23
CA ASP A 547 17.36 -17.15 3.19
C ASP A 547 17.52 -16.59 4.61
N CYS A 548 18.77 -16.43 5.06
CA CYS A 548 19.07 -15.85 6.38
C CYS A 548 18.78 -14.35 6.41
N LEU A 549 19.21 -13.61 5.38
CA LEU A 549 18.90 -12.18 5.28
C LEU A 549 17.40 -11.94 5.19
N PHE A 550 16.67 -12.84 4.53
CA PHE A 550 15.23 -12.75 4.47
C PHE A 550 14.58 -12.82 5.85
N THR A 551 14.96 -13.83 6.64
CA THR A 551 14.50 -13.95 8.03
C THR A 551 14.88 -12.72 8.83
N TRP A 552 16.12 -12.23 8.70
CA TRP A 552 16.60 -11.06 9.40
C TRP A 552 15.79 -9.78 9.09
N PHE A 553 15.65 -9.43 7.81
CA PHE A 553 15.00 -8.20 7.37
C PHE A 553 13.47 -8.23 7.50
N SER A 554 12.87 -9.35 7.92
CA SER A 554 11.45 -9.40 8.27
C SER A 554 11.11 -8.71 9.61
N THR A 555 12.11 -8.51 10.47
CA THR A 555 11.93 -7.90 11.79
C THR A 555 12.98 -6.82 12.11
N ASN A 556 13.96 -6.62 11.23
CA ASN A 556 15.05 -5.67 11.40
C ASN A 556 15.22 -4.82 10.14
N ASN A 557 15.72 -3.60 10.28
CA ASN A 557 16.05 -2.70 9.17
C ASN A 557 17.57 -2.41 9.07
N SER A 558 18.41 -3.25 9.67
CA SER A 558 19.85 -3.02 9.76
C SER A 558 20.67 -4.21 9.24
N CYS A 559 21.91 -3.95 8.82
CA CYS A 559 22.83 -5.03 8.43
C CYS A 559 23.13 -5.96 9.63
N PRO A 560 23.05 -7.30 9.50
CA PRO A 560 23.34 -8.21 10.60
C PRO A 560 24.79 -8.13 11.09
N TYR A 561 25.73 -7.70 10.23
CA TYR A 561 27.15 -7.57 10.55
C TYR A 561 27.49 -6.20 11.17
N CYS A 562 27.40 -5.13 10.38
CA CYS A 562 27.86 -3.80 10.77
C CYS A 562 26.79 -2.92 11.41
N ARG A 563 25.55 -3.41 11.54
CA ARG A 563 24.41 -2.70 12.13
C ARG A 563 24.03 -1.37 11.45
N THR A 564 24.53 -1.09 10.26
CA THR A 564 24.08 0.05 9.45
C THR A 564 22.56 -0.01 9.29
N GLU A 565 21.86 1.01 9.74
CA GLU A 565 20.39 1.12 9.67
C GLU A 565 19.92 1.46 8.24
N ASN A 566 18.60 1.41 8.02
CA ASN A 566 17.95 1.59 6.72
C ASN A 566 18.59 0.74 5.61
N SER A 567 19.04 -0.46 6.00
CA SER A 567 19.61 -1.41 5.07
C SER A 567 18.53 -2.29 4.47
N PHE A 568 18.81 -2.79 3.27
CA PHE A 568 18.07 -3.88 2.65
C PHE A 568 19.08 -4.78 1.96
N PHE A 569 18.61 -5.89 1.39
CA PHE A 569 19.49 -6.77 0.65
C PHE A 569 18.97 -7.13 -0.73
N LYS A 570 19.90 -7.51 -1.59
CA LYS A 570 19.64 -8.07 -2.92
C LYS A 570 20.49 -9.32 -3.09
N LYS A 571 19.88 -10.34 -3.69
CA LYS A 571 20.64 -11.49 -4.19
C LYS A 571 21.50 -11.01 -5.36
N ILE A 572 22.75 -11.45 -5.40
CA ILE A 572 23.69 -11.05 -6.45
C ILE A 572 23.38 -11.87 -7.69
N VAL A 573 23.10 -11.17 -8.79
CA VAL A 573 22.90 -11.79 -10.10
C VAL A 573 24.10 -11.47 -10.97
N GLU A 574 24.77 -12.50 -11.47
CA GLU A 574 25.86 -12.34 -12.43
C GLU A 574 25.32 -12.01 -13.81
N ILE A 575 25.95 -11.05 -14.48
CA ILE A 575 25.55 -10.53 -15.79
C ILE A 575 26.63 -10.70 -16.85
#